data_AF-A0A1R0XUN0-F1
#
_entry.id   AF-A0A1R0XUN0-F1
#
_cell.length_a   1.000
_cell.length_b   1.000
_cell.length_c   1.000
_cell.angle_alpha   90.00
_cell.angle_beta   90.00
_cell.angle_gamma   90.00
#
_symmetry.space_group_name_H-M   'P 1'
#
loop_
_entity.id
_entity.type
_entity.pdbx_description
1 polymer ?
#
loop_
_entity_poly.entity_id
_entity_poly.type
_entity_poly.pdbx_seq_one_letter_code
_entity_poly.pdbx_strand_id
1 'polypeptide(L)'
;MEAADIVAILTSIYKASYTGILKTYLDLLPQKALVDKRIVPIAIGGSLGHLLAIEYALKPVLSVLVATDILNTVYFLDRQIERLEADGYRIDEEAEQRLNVELLKLAPTKILN
;
A
#
# COMPACT_ATOMS: atom_id res chain seq x y z
N MET A 1 -3.99 -13.76 5.21
CA MET A 1 -4.52 -13.13 3.97
C MET A 1 -5.69 -13.89 3.37
N GLU A 2 -5.78 -15.22 3.50
CA GLU A 2 -6.80 -16.03 2.84
C GLU A 2 -8.25 -15.54 3.07
N ALA A 3 -8.62 -15.29 4.33
CA ALA A 3 -9.96 -14.80 4.71
C ALA A 3 -10.17 -13.27 4.65
N ALA A 4 -9.23 -12.50 4.05
CA ALA A 4 -9.33 -11.04 4.01
C ALA A 4 -9.95 -10.57 2.68
N ASP A 5 -10.93 -9.65 2.76
CA ASP A 5 -11.50 -8.96 1.60
C ASP A 5 -10.63 -7.77 1.14
N ILE A 6 -9.92 -7.16 2.09
CA ILE A 6 -9.05 -6.00 1.88
C ILE A 6 -7.64 -6.33 2.38
N VAL A 7 -6.62 -6.00 1.59
CA VAL A 7 -5.21 -6.17 1.94
C VAL A 7 -4.48 -4.84 1.81
N ALA A 8 -4.09 -4.25 2.93
CA ALA A 8 -3.18 -3.11 2.95
C ALA A 8 -1.73 -3.60 2.88
N ILE A 9 -0.96 -3.06 1.94
CA ILE A 9 0.44 -3.41 1.74
C ILE A 9 1.27 -2.16 2.02
N LEU A 10 1.98 -2.17 3.15
CA LEU A 10 2.87 -1.09 3.56
C LEU A 10 4.33 -1.44 3.26
N THR A 11 5.09 -0.48 2.73
CA THR A 11 6.54 -0.62 2.57
C THR A 11 7.24 0.73 2.65
N SER A 12 8.45 0.75 3.21
CA SER A 12 9.36 1.86 2.91
C SER A 12 9.93 1.72 1.50
N ILE A 13 10.32 2.83 0.88
CA ILE A 13 11.13 2.83 -0.32
C ILE A 13 12.57 2.52 0.07
N TYR A 14 13.08 1.40 -0.43
CA TYR A 14 14.46 0.98 -0.24
C TYR A 14 15.07 0.70 -1.61
N LYS A 15 16.19 1.38 -1.94
CA LYS A 15 16.89 1.25 -3.23
C LYS A 15 15.94 1.41 -4.44
N ALA A 16 15.13 2.47 -4.43
CA ALA A 16 14.15 2.81 -5.47
C ALA A 16 13.08 1.74 -5.73
N SER A 17 12.79 0.89 -4.75
CA SER A 17 11.77 -0.15 -4.80
C SER A 17 11.13 -0.36 -3.43
N TYR A 18 10.19 -1.30 -3.34
CA TYR A 18 9.70 -1.84 -2.08
C TYR A 18 10.80 -2.69 -1.40
N THR A 19 10.61 -2.98 -0.11
CA THR A 19 11.63 -3.70 0.66
C THR A 19 11.81 -5.16 0.22
N GLY A 20 13.04 -5.66 0.32
CA GLY A 20 13.33 -7.08 0.06
C GLY A 20 12.57 -8.01 1.00
N ILE A 21 12.36 -7.62 2.27
CA ILE A 21 11.57 -8.42 3.21
C ILE A 21 10.10 -8.57 2.77
N LEU A 22 9.49 -7.50 2.23
CA LEU A 22 8.16 -7.60 1.63
C LEU A 22 8.18 -8.55 0.44
N LYS A 23 9.19 -8.45 -0.44
CA LYS A 23 9.32 -9.37 -1.58
C LYS A 23 9.41 -10.82 -1.13
N THR A 24 10.26 -11.10 -0.14
CA THR A 24 10.43 -12.45 0.42
C THR A 24 9.10 -12.99 0.93
N TYR A 25 8.27 -12.18 1.59
CA TYR A 25 6.94 -12.60 2.00
C TYR A 25 6.02 -12.89 0.80
N LEU A 26 5.96 -11.97 -0.18
CA LEU A 26 5.12 -12.12 -1.37
C LEU A 26 5.49 -13.36 -2.19
N ASP A 27 6.76 -13.73 -2.24
CA ASP A 27 7.27 -14.91 -2.96
C ASP A 27 6.83 -16.25 -2.36
N LEU A 28 6.43 -16.27 -1.09
CA LEU A 28 5.93 -17.45 -0.42
C LEU A 28 4.42 -17.64 -0.62
N LEU A 29 3.74 -16.65 -1.19
CA LEU A 29 2.30 -16.73 -1.40
C LEU A 29 1.95 -17.64 -2.59
N PRO A 30 0.81 -18.36 -2.51
CA PRO A 30 0.27 -19.07 -3.67
C PRO A 30 0.01 -18.12 -4.84
N GLN A 31 0.06 -18.65 -6.07
CA GLN A 31 -0.11 -17.84 -7.30
C GLN A 31 -1.39 -17.00 -7.35
N LYS A 32 -2.48 -17.44 -6.70
CA LYS A 32 -3.79 -16.75 -6.69
C LYS A 32 -4.10 -16.08 -5.35
N ALA A 33 -3.08 -15.77 -4.55
CA ALA A 33 -3.27 -15.29 -3.18
C ALA A 33 -4.04 -13.97 -3.07
N LEU A 34 -4.11 -13.17 -4.14
CA LEU A 34 -4.80 -11.86 -4.16
C LEU A 34 -6.09 -11.86 -4.98
N VAL A 35 -6.59 -13.02 -5.42
CA VAL A 35 -7.87 -13.10 -6.14
C VAL A 35 -9.01 -12.57 -5.28
N ASP A 36 -9.89 -11.76 -5.89
CA ASP A 36 -11.05 -11.12 -5.26
C ASP A 36 -10.72 -10.24 -4.04
N LYS A 37 -9.46 -9.80 -3.89
CA LYS A 37 -9.03 -8.90 -2.81
C LYS A 37 -8.83 -7.49 -3.32
N ARG A 38 -9.31 -6.52 -2.54
CA ARG A 38 -9.05 -5.10 -2.76
C ARG A 38 -7.73 -4.71 -2.11
N ILE A 39 -6.78 -4.22 -2.90
CA ILE A 39 -5.43 -3.93 -2.44
C ILE A 39 -5.24 -2.43 -2.21
N VAL A 40 -4.65 -2.08 -1.07
CA VAL A 40 -4.31 -0.70 -0.70
C VAL A 40 -2.80 -0.57 -0.57
N PRO A 41 -2.09 -0.13 -1.63
CA PRO A 41 -0.65 0.09 -1.57
C PRO A 41 -0.35 1.38 -0.80
N ILE A 42 0.54 1.29 0.18
CA ILE A 42 1.01 2.43 0.97
C ILE A 42 2.54 2.40 1.00
N ALA A 43 3.16 3.53 0.70
CA ALA A 43 4.61 3.65 0.66
C ALA A 43 5.13 4.86 1.41
N ILE A 44 6.28 4.71 2.05
CA ILE A 44 6.98 5.79 2.75
C ILE A 44 8.37 5.94 2.14
N GLY A 45 8.73 7.13 1.66
CA GLY A 45 10.08 7.37 1.13
C GLY A 45 10.66 8.71 1.51
N GLY A 46 11.98 8.86 1.45
CA GLY A 46 12.67 10.11 1.81
C GLY A 46 12.55 11.23 0.77
N SER A 47 12.02 10.96 -0.43
CA SER A 47 11.82 11.98 -1.47
C SER A 47 10.72 11.59 -2.45
N LEU A 48 10.22 12.56 -3.23
CA LEU A 48 9.25 12.32 -4.30
C LEU A 48 9.86 11.68 -5.55
N GLY A 49 11.20 11.66 -5.66
CA GLY A 49 11.90 11.08 -6.82
C GLY A 49 11.66 9.58 -7.00
N HIS A 50 11.17 8.89 -5.96
CA HIS A 50 10.83 7.47 -6.01
C HIS A 50 9.33 7.19 -5.92
N LEU A 51 8.48 8.20 -6.12
CA LEU A 51 7.02 8.03 -6.07
C LEU A 51 6.52 6.88 -6.96
N LEU A 52 7.10 6.76 -8.16
CA LEU A 52 6.72 5.76 -9.15
C LEU A 52 7.29 4.36 -8.87
N ALA A 53 8.10 4.18 -7.83
CA ALA A 53 8.64 2.87 -7.46
C ALA A 53 7.53 1.84 -7.19
N ILE A 54 6.40 2.27 -6.64
CA ILE A 54 5.26 1.38 -6.39
C ILE A 54 4.58 0.97 -7.70
N GLU A 55 4.39 1.92 -8.62
CA GLU A 55 3.76 1.66 -9.92
C GLU A 55 4.60 0.71 -10.79
N TYR A 56 5.92 0.89 -10.82
CA TYR A 56 6.79 0.12 -11.70
C TYR A 56 7.46 -1.11 -11.06
N ALA A 57 7.52 -1.20 -9.74
CA ALA A 57 8.14 -2.35 -9.07
C ALA A 57 7.14 -3.20 -8.28
N LEU A 58 6.29 -2.59 -7.45
CA LEU A 58 5.40 -3.36 -6.57
C LEU A 58 4.14 -3.85 -7.30
N LYS A 59 3.42 -2.97 -7.99
CA LYS A 59 2.17 -3.33 -8.68
C LYS A 59 2.32 -4.48 -9.69
N PRO A 60 3.42 -4.59 -10.46
CA PRO A 60 3.65 -5.75 -11.33
C PRO A 60 3.70 -7.08 -10.55
N VAL A 61 4.31 -7.10 -9.36
CA VAL A 61 4.35 -8.31 -8.51
C VAL A 61 2.96 -8.66 -7.98
N LEU A 62 2.19 -7.65 -7.56
CA LEU A 62 0.82 -7.86 -7.09
C LEU A 62 -0.08 -8.39 -8.23
N SER A 63 0.10 -7.88 -9.45
CA SER A 63 -0.60 -8.35 -10.64
C SER A 63 -0.32 -9.83 -10.93
N VAL A 64 0.94 -10.29 -10.78
CA VAL A 64 1.30 -11.72 -10.90
C VAL A 64 0.59 -12.58 -9.86
N LEU A 65 0.31 -12.05 -8.66
CA LEU A 65 -0.48 -12.71 -7.62
C LEU A 65 -2.00 -12.60 -7.82
N VAL A 66 -2.43 -12.15 -9.01
CA VAL A 66 -3.83 -12.00 -9.46
C VAL A 66 -4.59 -10.90 -8.70
N ALA A 67 -3.90 -9.86 -8.24
CA ALA A 67 -4.57 -8.65 -7.80
C ALA A 67 -5.15 -7.89 -9.01
N THR A 68 -6.48 -7.77 -9.05
CA THR A 68 -7.21 -7.06 -10.13
C THR A 68 -7.79 -5.73 -9.67
N ASP A 69 -8.04 -5.56 -8.37
CA ASP A 69 -8.57 -4.34 -7.77
C ASP A 69 -7.50 -3.72 -6.86
N ILE A 70 -6.69 -2.82 -7.42
CA ILE A 70 -5.59 -2.14 -6.73
C ILE A 70 -5.90 -0.64 -6.71
N LEU A 71 -6.04 -0.08 -5.51
CA LEU A 71 -6.26 1.37 -5.32
C LEU A 71 -5.03 2.18 -5.72
N ASN A 72 -5.20 3.51 -5.79
CA ASN A 72 -4.05 4.38 -5.96
C ASN A 72 -3.11 4.23 -4.76
N THR A 73 -1.81 4.32 -5.05
CA THR A 73 -0.79 4.27 -4.02
C THR A 73 -0.88 5.52 -3.14
N VAL A 74 -0.99 5.34 -1.81
CA VAL A 74 -0.79 6.43 -0.85
C VAL A 74 0.70 6.53 -0.56
N TYR A 75 1.33 7.61 -1.01
CA TYR A 75 2.75 7.86 -0.77
C TYR A 75 2.94 8.95 0.30
N PHE A 76 3.74 8.61 1.30
CA PHE A 76 4.17 9.51 2.37
C PHE A 76 5.64 9.85 2.18
N LEU A 77 5.99 11.12 2.39
CA LEU A 77 7.37 11.44 2.73
C LEU A 77 7.63 11.10 4.19
N ASP A 78 8.83 10.61 4.50
CA ASP A 78 9.22 10.27 5.88
C ASP A 78 8.97 11.42 6.87
N ARG A 79 9.26 12.66 6.47
CA ARG A 79 9.00 13.89 7.23
C ARG A 79 7.53 14.15 7.57
N GLN A 80 6.60 13.44 6.93
CA GLN A 80 5.17 13.55 7.20
C GLN A 80 4.72 12.62 8.34
N ILE A 81 5.64 11.79 8.87
CA ILE A 81 5.38 10.85 9.94
C ILE A 81 6.33 11.17 11.09
N GLU A 82 5.78 11.66 12.19
CA GLU A 82 6.54 12.01 13.38
C GLU A 82 6.33 10.96 14.47
N ARG A 83 7.43 10.55 15.11
CA ARG A 83 7.39 9.67 16.29
C ARG A 83 7.21 10.51 17.55
N LEU A 84 6.24 10.14 18.37
CA LEU A 84 5.94 10.75 19.67
C LEU A 84 6.62 9.97 20.80
N GLU A 85 6.72 10.57 22.00
CA GLU A 85 7.47 10.00 23.14
C GLU A 85 6.92 8.67 23.67
N ALA A 86 5.63 8.37 23.48
CA ALA A 86 4.95 7.19 24.00
C ALA A 86 4.70 6.09 22.93
N ASP A 87 5.65 5.88 22.02
CA ASP A 87 5.51 4.99 20.84
C ASP A 87 4.31 5.32 19.93
N GLY A 88 3.77 6.52 20.07
CA GLY A 88 2.77 7.08 19.16
C GLY A 88 3.40 7.58 17.88
N TYR A 89 2.59 7.65 16.82
CA TYR A 89 2.96 8.29 15.58
C TYR A 89 1.91 9.33 15.22
N ARG A 90 2.37 10.47 14.71
CA ARG A 90 1.52 11.50 14.11
C ARG A 90 1.79 11.57 12.62
N ILE A 91 0.73 11.51 11.84
CA ILE A 91 0.79 11.78 10.40
C ILE A 91 0.43 13.25 10.20
N ASP A 92 1.12 13.96 9.30
CA ASP A 92 0.72 15.32 8.95
C ASP A 92 -0.67 15.35 8.31
N GLU A 93 -1.35 16.50 8.44
CA GLU A 93 -2.75 16.62 8.04
C GLU A 93 -2.96 16.35 6.54
N GLU A 94 -2.03 16.80 5.69
CA GLU A 94 -2.12 16.62 4.24
C GLU A 94 -2.00 15.13 3.85
N ALA A 95 -1.05 14.42 4.45
CA ALA A 95 -0.85 13.00 4.30
C ALA A 95 -2.07 12.21 4.80
N GLU A 96 -2.60 12.57 5.97
CA GLU A 96 -3.79 11.95 6.52
C GLU A 96 -5.02 12.14 5.61
N GLN A 97 -5.21 13.34 5.05
CA GLN A 97 -6.27 13.62 4.08
C GLN A 97 -6.13 12.74 2.83
N ARG A 98 -4.92 12.61 2.26
CA ARG A 98 -4.70 11.74 1.09
C ARG A 98 -5.01 10.27 1.39
N LEU A 99 -4.61 9.79 2.57
CA LEU A 99 -4.93 8.44 3.02
C LEU A 99 -6.44 8.25 3.12
N ASN A 100 -7.14 9.17 3.79
CA ASN A 100 -8.59 9.10 3.99
C ASN A 100 -9.35 9.10 2.66
N VAL A 101 -8.93 9.89 1.67
CA VAL A 101 -9.54 9.89 0.32
C VAL A 101 -9.48 8.51 -0.33
N GLU A 102 -8.35 7.79 -0.21
CA GLU A 102 -8.24 6.44 -0.74
C GLU A 102 -9.03 5.42 0.09
N LEU A 103 -9.00 5.52 1.42
CA LEU A 103 -9.74 4.63 2.32
C LEU A 103 -11.26 4.75 2.14
N LEU A 104 -11.80 5.92 1.79
CA LEU A 104 -13.22 6.10 1.50
C LEU A 104 -13.69 5.26 0.30
N LYS A 105 -12.79 4.91 -0.64
CA LYS A 105 -13.11 4.03 -1.78
C LYS A 105 -13.27 2.56 -1.38
N LEU A 106 -12.88 2.20 -0.15
CA LEU A 106 -13.08 0.87 0.40
C LEU A 106 -14.50 0.65 0.91
N ALA A 107 -15.26 1.73 1.14
CA ALA A 107 -16.66 1.61 1.51
C ALA A 107 -17.39 0.76 0.45
N PRO A 108 -18.33 -0.11 0.87
CA PRO A 108 -19.01 -0.99 -0.07
C PRO A 108 -19.70 -0.14 -1.14
N THR A 109 -19.20 -0.24 -2.37
CA THR A 109 -19.85 0.32 -3.55
C THR A 109 -21.21 -0.35 -3.62
N LYS A 110 -22.29 0.41 -3.39
CA LYS A 110 -23.66 -0.09 -3.65
C LYS A 110 -23.69 -0.59 -5.09
N ILE A 111 -23.72 -1.91 -5.26
CA ILE A 111 -24.10 -2.51 -6.52
C ILE A 111 -25.59 -2.19 -6.65
N LEU A 112 -25.90 -1.22 -7.52
CA LEU A 112 -27.27 -1.02 -8.00
C LEU A 112 -27.63 -2.29 -8.77
N ASN A 113 -28.42 -3.16 -8.13
CA ASN A 113 -29.22 -4.19 -8.82
C ASN A 113 -30.50 -3.56 -9.35
#